data_AF-A0A7R9HP81-F1
#
_entry.id   AF-A0A7R9HP81-F1
#
_cell.length_a   1.000
_cell.length_b   1.000
_cell.length_c   1.000
_cell.angle_alpha   90.00
_cell.angle_beta   90.00
_cell.angle_gamma   90.00
#
_symmetry.space_group_name_H-M   'P 1'
#
loop_
_entity.id
_entity.type
_entity.pdbx_description
1 polymer ?
#
loop_
_entity_poly.entity_id
_entity_poly.type
_entity_poly.pdbx_seq_one_letter_code
_entity_poly.pdbx_strand_id
1 'polypeptide(L)'
;MKEKILLGGYTKRVSKGVYSVLLDTKAAELSSLNEVAAIQNPTYITLDEKGHLYTCAADSNGGGIAAFDFDGETATHLGNVTTTGAPLCYVAVDEARQLVYGANYHLGEVRVYKIQANGSLRLTDTVKHTGSGPRPEQASSHVHYSDLTPDGRLVTCDLGTDEVTVYDVIGEGKLNIATIYRAEKGMGARHITFHPNGKIAYLVGELNSTIEVLSYNEEKGRFARLQTISTLPEGYHGANGVAAIRISSDGKFLYTSNRGHDSLTTYKVSPLGTKLETIGWTNTEGHIPRDFNFNKTEDYIIVAHQESDNLSLFLRDKKTGTLTLEQKDFYAPEITCVLPL
;
A
#
# COMPACT_ATOMS: atom_id res chain seq x y z
N MET A 1 0.07 -14.70 21.39
CA MET A 1 0.28 -15.59 20.22
C MET A 1 1.39 -14.94 19.43
N LYS A 2 2.30 -15.70 18.81
CA LYS A 2 3.35 -15.10 17.99
C LYS A 2 2.90 -15.06 16.54
N GLU A 3 2.81 -13.86 15.99
CA GLU A 3 2.43 -13.59 14.61
C GLU A 3 3.68 -13.11 13.86
N LYS A 4 3.93 -13.67 12.67
CA LYS A 4 5.04 -13.23 11.82
C LYS A 4 4.57 -12.16 10.86
N ILE A 5 5.39 -11.13 10.70
CA ILE A 5 5.15 -9.99 9.83
C ILE A 5 6.37 -9.85 8.93
N LEU A 6 6.15 -9.79 7.61
CA LEU A 6 7.19 -9.46 6.65
C LEU A 6 7.30 -7.95 6.45
N LEU A 7 8.53 -7.51 6.18
CA LEU A 7 8.89 -6.11 6.05
C LEU A 7 9.67 -5.91 4.75
N GLY A 8 9.19 -5.02 3.90
CA GLY A 8 9.86 -4.55 2.68
C GLY A 8 10.36 -3.11 2.86
N GLY A 9 11.40 -2.71 2.15
CA GLY A 9 12.04 -1.42 2.34
C GLY A 9 12.99 -0.99 1.23
N TYR A 10 13.61 0.17 1.41
CA TYR A 10 14.78 0.55 0.61
C TYR A 10 16.01 -0.26 1.06
N THR A 11 17.02 -0.33 0.20
CA THR A 11 18.35 -0.86 0.51
C THR A 11 19.41 0.17 0.13
N LYS A 12 19.18 1.44 0.50
CA LYS A 12 20.06 2.56 0.13
C LYS A 12 21.16 2.79 1.15
N ARG A 13 20.96 2.34 2.39
CA ARG A 13 21.96 2.44 3.47
C ARG A 13 22.36 1.06 3.96
N VAL A 14 21.64 0.52 4.94
CA VAL A 14 22.06 -0.66 5.71
C VAL A 14 21.12 -1.86 5.53
N SER A 15 19.90 -1.61 5.07
CA SER A 15 18.96 -2.67 4.73
C SER A 15 19.48 -3.52 3.58
N LYS A 16 19.26 -4.83 3.66
CA LYS A 16 19.74 -5.84 2.70
C LYS A 16 18.62 -6.44 1.85
N GLY A 17 17.36 -6.19 2.19
CA GLY A 17 16.23 -6.71 1.43
C GLY A 17 14.97 -6.86 2.28
N VAL A 18 14.38 -8.04 2.24
CA VAL A 18 13.15 -8.37 2.97
C VAL A 18 13.50 -8.93 4.34
N TYR A 19 12.77 -8.49 5.36
CA TYR A 19 12.92 -8.95 6.73
C TYR A 19 11.61 -9.57 7.25
N SER A 20 11.71 -10.28 8.37
CA SER A 20 10.57 -10.63 9.20
C SER A 20 10.78 -10.17 10.64
N VAL A 21 9.66 -9.94 11.33
CA VAL A 21 9.59 -9.67 12.78
C VAL A 21 8.47 -10.53 13.38
N LEU A 22 8.58 -10.83 14.67
CA LEU A 22 7.54 -11.52 15.44
C LEU A 22 6.83 -10.54 16.36
N LEU A 23 5.50 -10.46 16.24
CA LEU A 23 4.62 -9.83 17.21
C LEU A 23 4.14 -10.86 18.22
N ASP A 24 4.46 -10.70 19.50
CA ASP A 24 3.81 -11.45 20.58
C ASP A 24 2.60 -10.68 21.11
N THR A 25 1.40 -11.10 20.70
CA THR A 25 0.15 -10.44 21.08
C THR A 25 -0.21 -10.55 22.56
N LYS A 26 0.44 -11.46 23.32
CA LYS A 26 0.25 -11.55 24.78
C LYS A 26 1.16 -10.60 25.54
N ALA A 27 2.40 -10.44 25.08
CA ALA A 27 3.37 -9.55 25.68
C ALA A 27 3.29 -8.11 25.14
N ALA A 28 2.54 -7.90 24.05
CA ALA A 28 2.44 -6.62 23.34
C ALA A 28 3.80 -6.09 22.85
N GLU A 29 4.61 -6.97 22.26
CA GLU A 29 5.97 -6.64 21.82
C GLU A 29 6.35 -7.24 20.46
N LEU A 30 7.19 -6.51 19.73
CA LEU A 30 7.93 -6.93 18.56
C LEU A 30 9.30 -7.49 18.97
N SER A 31 9.71 -8.58 18.34
CA SER A 31 10.98 -9.27 18.58
C SER A 31 11.53 -9.92 17.30
N SER A 32 12.81 -10.29 17.32
CA SER A 32 13.43 -11.14 16.29
C SER A 32 13.38 -10.57 14.86
N LEU A 33 14.15 -9.52 14.59
CA LEU A 33 14.37 -9.05 13.22
C LEU A 33 15.26 -10.06 12.47
N ASN A 34 14.71 -10.78 11.50
CA ASN A 34 15.43 -11.76 10.71
C ASN A 34 15.44 -11.36 9.23
N GLU A 35 16.58 -11.51 8.55
CA GLU A 35 16.66 -11.37 7.11
C GLU A 35 15.97 -12.57 6.43
N VAL A 36 15.03 -12.29 5.52
CA VAL A 36 14.23 -13.31 4.82
C VAL A 36 14.75 -13.53 3.40
N ALA A 37 15.09 -12.45 2.71
CA ALA A 37 15.72 -12.49 1.38
C ALA A 37 16.58 -11.26 1.13
N ALA A 38 17.77 -11.47 0.59
CA ALA A 38 18.62 -10.40 0.08
C ALA A 38 18.17 -9.97 -1.32
N ILE A 39 17.73 -8.73 -1.47
CA ILE A 39 17.30 -8.15 -2.75
C ILE A 39 17.34 -6.63 -2.67
N GLN A 40 17.66 -5.97 -3.79
CA GLN A 40 17.72 -4.51 -3.84
C GLN A 40 16.32 -3.88 -3.89
N ASN A 41 16.09 -2.93 -2.98
CA ASN A 41 14.90 -2.08 -2.91
C ASN A 41 13.55 -2.81 -3.02
N PRO A 42 13.26 -3.84 -2.19
CA PRO A 42 11.93 -4.47 -2.12
C PRO A 42 10.92 -3.54 -1.43
N THR A 43 10.68 -2.35 -1.98
CA THR A 43 9.94 -1.27 -1.31
C THR A 43 8.46 -1.57 -1.10
N TYR A 44 7.94 -2.59 -1.80
CA TYR A 44 6.62 -3.15 -1.58
C TYR A 44 6.68 -4.66 -1.79
N ILE A 45 5.96 -5.41 -0.97
CA ILE A 45 5.92 -6.87 -0.96
C ILE A 45 4.47 -7.37 -0.88
N THR A 46 4.21 -8.54 -1.43
CA THR A 46 2.95 -9.28 -1.28
C THR A 46 3.23 -10.78 -1.29
N LEU A 47 2.30 -11.58 -0.75
CA LEU A 47 2.32 -13.04 -0.88
C LEU A 47 1.09 -13.54 -1.63
N ASP A 48 1.23 -14.71 -2.25
CA ASP A 48 0.10 -15.53 -2.65
C ASP A 48 -0.27 -16.59 -1.58
N GLU A 49 -1.41 -17.25 -1.76
CA GLU A 49 -1.93 -18.30 -0.86
C GLU A 49 -1.01 -19.53 -0.79
N LYS A 50 -0.10 -19.72 -1.75
CA LYS A 50 0.86 -20.84 -1.79
C LYS A 50 2.17 -20.53 -1.08
N GLY A 51 2.38 -19.31 -0.63
CA GLY A 51 3.61 -18.90 0.02
C GLY A 51 4.67 -18.35 -0.94
N HIS A 52 4.32 -17.94 -2.16
CA HIS A 52 5.26 -17.21 -3.01
C HIS A 52 5.26 -15.73 -2.63
N LEU A 53 6.45 -15.18 -2.40
CA LEU A 53 6.68 -13.78 -2.11
C LEU A 53 7.01 -13.03 -3.40
N TYR A 54 6.26 -11.96 -3.68
CA TYR A 54 6.49 -11.07 -4.80
C TYR A 54 6.90 -9.69 -4.33
N THR A 55 7.88 -9.09 -4.99
CA THR A 55 8.41 -7.78 -4.58
C THR A 55 8.90 -6.93 -5.73
N CYS A 56 8.83 -5.61 -5.56
CA CYS A 56 9.49 -4.66 -6.43
C CYS A 56 11.00 -4.99 -6.51
N ALA A 57 11.57 -4.95 -7.71
CA ALA A 57 12.96 -5.33 -7.92
C ALA A 57 13.63 -4.48 -8.99
N ALA A 58 14.95 -4.39 -8.91
CA ALA A 58 15.80 -3.87 -9.97
C ALA A 58 17.03 -4.77 -10.15
N ASP A 59 17.48 -4.89 -11.39
CA ASP A 59 18.73 -5.56 -11.77
C ASP A 59 19.41 -4.83 -12.94
N SER A 60 20.42 -5.44 -13.56
CA SER A 60 21.16 -4.84 -14.67
C SER A 60 20.31 -4.49 -15.90
N ASN A 61 19.13 -5.09 -16.05
CA ASN A 61 18.24 -4.81 -17.19
C ASN A 61 17.28 -3.65 -16.91
N GLY A 62 17.17 -3.20 -15.66
CA GLY A 62 16.28 -2.13 -15.22
C GLY A 62 15.38 -2.59 -14.07
N GLY A 63 14.14 -2.12 -14.07
CA GLY A 63 13.19 -2.30 -12.97
C GLY A 63 12.00 -3.20 -13.32
N GLY A 64 11.45 -3.85 -12.30
CA GLY A 64 10.32 -4.75 -12.42
C GLY A 64 9.98 -5.45 -11.11
N ILE A 65 9.82 -6.76 -11.19
CA ILE A 65 9.35 -7.61 -10.09
C ILE A 65 10.26 -8.82 -9.92
N ALA A 66 10.42 -9.27 -8.68
CA ALA A 66 11.07 -10.53 -8.33
C ALA A 66 10.07 -11.46 -7.64
N ALA A 67 10.26 -12.77 -7.85
CA ALA A 67 9.51 -13.83 -7.21
C ALA A 67 10.43 -14.68 -6.35
N PHE A 68 9.90 -15.12 -5.20
CA PHE A 68 10.58 -16.00 -4.27
C PHE A 68 9.62 -17.07 -3.76
N ASP A 69 10.15 -18.24 -3.43
CA ASP A 69 9.46 -19.30 -2.69
C ASP A 69 9.76 -19.11 -1.20
N PHE A 70 8.76 -18.75 -0.40
CA PHE A 70 8.92 -18.45 1.02
C PHE A 70 8.47 -19.64 1.87
N ASP A 71 9.42 -20.24 2.58
CA ASP A 71 9.20 -21.45 3.39
C ASP A 71 8.63 -21.18 4.80
N GLY A 72 8.33 -19.91 5.09
CA GLY A 72 7.93 -19.45 6.41
C GLY A 72 9.05 -18.77 7.19
N GLU A 73 10.32 -18.99 6.88
CA GLU A 73 11.50 -18.38 7.52
C GLU A 73 12.38 -17.61 6.52
N THR A 74 12.70 -18.24 5.40
CA THR A 74 13.56 -17.70 4.34
C THR A 74 12.86 -17.78 2.98
N ALA A 75 13.30 -16.96 2.04
CA ALA A 75 12.73 -16.88 0.71
C ALA A 75 13.79 -17.21 -0.36
N THR A 76 13.57 -18.29 -1.11
CA THR A 76 14.45 -18.75 -2.19
C THR A 76 14.08 -18.05 -3.49
N HIS A 77 15.05 -17.43 -4.17
CA HIS A 77 14.80 -16.68 -5.40
C HIS A 77 14.34 -17.58 -6.55
N LEU A 78 13.20 -17.23 -7.18
CA LEU A 78 12.63 -17.95 -8.31
C LEU A 78 12.90 -17.26 -9.66
N GLY A 79 13.28 -15.99 -9.63
CA GLY A 79 13.62 -15.21 -10.82
C GLY A 79 13.10 -13.77 -10.78
N ASN A 80 13.58 -12.98 -11.73
CA ASN A 80 13.17 -11.59 -11.95
C ASN A 80 12.48 -11.45 -13.31
N VAL A 81 11.54 -10.53 -13.40
CA VAL A 81 11.00 -10.02 -14.65
C VAL A 81 11.16 -8.50 -14.67
N THR A 82 12.27 -8.05 -15.22
CA THR A 82 12.67 -6.63 -15.32
C THR A 82 12.66 -6.14 -16.76
N THR A 83 12.46 -4.85 -16.93
CA THR A 83 12.60 -4.16 -18.23
C THR A 83 13.30 -2.82 -18.01
N THR A 84 13.78 -2.20 -19.09
CA THR A 84 14.48 -0.91 -19.02
C THR A 84 13.63 0.15 -18.33
N GLY A 85 14.24 0.87 -17.39
CA GLY A 85 13.59 1.93 -16.62
C GLY A 85 13.56 1.62 -15.12
N ALA A 86 12.73 2.37 -14.40
CA ALA A 86 12.68 2.34 -12.95
C ALA A 86 11.93 1.11 -12.39
N PRO A 87 12.20 0.70 -11.13
CA PRO A 87 11.46 -0.37 -10.46
C PRO A 87 9.99 0.00 -10.23
N LEU A 88 9.19 -1.03 -9.95
CA LEU A 88 7.82 -0.88 -9.46
C LEU A 88 7.82 -0.21 -8.07
N CYS A 89 6.65 0.28 -7.66
CA CYS A 89 6.43 0.90 -6.35
C CYS A 89 5.29 0.25 -5.55
N TYR A 90 4.48 -0.61 -6.18
CA TYR A 90 3.39 -1.37 -5.58
C TYR A 90 3.25 -2.70 -6.32
N VAL A 91 2.89 -3.75 -5.59
CA VAL A 91 2.59 -5.09 -6.14
C VAL A 91 1.40 -5.70 -5.40
N ALA A 92 0.51 -6.39 -6.12
CA ALA A 92 -0.62 -7.12 -5.55
C ALA A 92 -0.95 -8.39 -6.33
N VAL A 93 -1.50 -9.39 -5.64
CA VAL A 93 -1.86 -10.70 -6.20
C VAL A 93 -3.36 -10.76 -6.52
N ASP A 94 -3.69 -11.35 -7.67
CA ASP A 94 -5.02 -11.82 -8.00
C ASP A 94 -5.01 -13.35 -7.98
N GLU A 95 -5.50 -13.92 -6.89
CA GLU A 95 -5.51 -15.38 -6.69
C GLU A 95 -6.40 -16.07 -7.72
N ALA A 96 -7.58 -15.52 -7.98
CA ALA A 96 -8.57 -16.13 -8.86
C ALA A 96 -8.03 -16.28 -10.29
N ARG A 97 -7.26 -15.30 -10.76
CA ARG A 97 -6.66 -15.31 -12.10
C ARG A 97 -5.21 -15.80 -12.11
N GLN A 98 -4.61 -16.01 -10.94
CA GLN A 98 -3.17 -16.29 -10.77
C GLN A 98 -2.33 -15.23 -11.52
N LEU A 99 -2.57 -13.96 -11.20
CA LEU A 99 -1.86 -12.80 -11.75
C LEU A 99 -1.20 -12.00 -10.64
N VAL A 100 -0.19 -11.22 -10.99
CA VAL A 100 0.37 -10.15 -10.16
C VAL A 100 0.29 -8.84 -10.92
N TYR A 101 -0.20 -7.79 -10.26
CA TYR A 101 -0.26 -6.43 -10.79
C TYR A 101 0.85 -5.60 -10.18
N GLY A 102 1.53 -4.79 -11.00
CA GLY A 102 2.59 -3.89 -10.58
C GLY A 102 2.34 -2.46 -11.04
N ALA A 103 2.51 -1.49 -10.15
CA ALA A 103 2.48 -0.06 -10.47
C ALA A 103 3.90 0.50 -10.60
N ASN A 104 4.17 1.26 -11.65
CA ASN A 104 5.44 1.94 -11.86
C ASN A 104 5.30 3.45 -11.76
N TYR A 105 5.82 4.02 -10.68
CA TYR A 105 5.74 5.44 -10.39
C TYR A 105 6.48 6.28 -11.44
N HIS A 106 7.71 5.94 -11.81
CA HIS A 106 8.52 6.82 -12.67
C HIS A 106 8.20 6.69 -14.16
N LEU A 107 7.64 5.56 -14.60
CA LEU A 107 7.28 5.32 -16.00
C LEU A 107 5.81 5.62 -16.31
N GLY A 108 4.97 5.77 -15.28
CA GLY A 108 3.52 5.90 -15.44
C GLY A 108 2.92 4.63 -16.05
N GLU A 109 3.34 3.46 -15.56
CA GLU A 109 2.95 2.17 -16.14
C GLU A 109 2.23 1.26 -15.13
N VAL A 110 1.29 0.47 -15.63
CA VAL A 110 0.73 -0.70 -14.97
C VAL A 110 1.23 -1.93 -15.70
N ARG A 111 1.79 -2.89 -14.97
CA ARG A 111 2.30 -4.15 -15.52
C ARG A 111 1.53 -5.32 -14.96
N VAL A 112 1.24 -6.29 -15.81
CA VAL A 112 0.53 -7.51 -15.44
C VAL A 112 1.44 -8.71 -15.68
N TYR A 113 1.54 -9.56 -14.67
CA TYR A 113 2.37 -10.75 -14.69
C TYR A 113 1.51 -11.98 -14.45
N LYS A 114 1.71 -13.03 -15.24
CA LYS A 114 1.14 -14.35 -14.99
C LYS A 114 2.01 -15.12 -14.00
N ILE A 115 1.38 -15.66 -12.96
CA ILE A 115 2.02 -16.62 -12.05
C ILE A 115 2.11 -17.98 -12.75
N GLN A 116 3.32 -18.50 -12.84
CA GLN A 116 3.61 -19.83 -13.38
C GLN A 116 3.43 -20.91 -12.30
N ALA A 117 3.39 -22.18 -12.70
CA ALA A 117 3.13 -23.29 -11.78
C ALA A 117 4.14 -23.38 -10.61
N ASN A 118 5.37 -22.91 -10.80
CA ASN A 118 6.42 -22.88 -9.78
C ASN A 118 6.53 -21.53 -9.04
N GLY A 119 5.55 -20.64 -9.17
CA GLY A 119 5.57 -19.31 -8.55
C GLY A 119 6.35 -18.24 -9.31
N SER A 120 7.16 -18.61 -10.32
CA SER A 120 7.85 -17.62 -11.17
C SER A 120 6.87 -16.82 -12.02
N LEU A 121 7.33 -15.70 -12.59
CA LEU A 121 6.48 -14.73 -13.28
C LEU A 121 6.76 -14.66 -14.78
N ARG A 122 5.75 -14.27 -15.55
CA ARG A 122 5.87 -13.89 -16.97
C ARG A 122 5.07 -12.63 -17.22
N LEU A 123 5.68 -11.59 -17.79
CA LEU A 123 4.96 -10.38 -18.19
C LEU A 123 3.92 -10.71 -19.29
N THR A 124 2.68 -10.27 -19.11
CA THR A 124 1.58 -10.48 -20.07
C THR A 124 1.03 -9.18 -20.65
N ASP A 125 1.06 -8.09 -19.89
CA ASP A 125 0.63 -6.78 -20.38
C ASP A 125 1.43 -5.63 -19.73
N THR A 126 1.47 -4.51 -20.44
CA THR A 126 1.98 -3.23 -19.92
C THR A 126 1.14 -2.12 -20.49
N VAL A 127 0.47 -1.37 -19.62
CA VAL A 127 -0.34 -0.20 -19.99
C VAL A 127 0.38 1.05 -19.52
N LYS A 128 0.63 1.97 -20.45
CA LYS A 128 1.21 3.27 -20.16
C LYS A 128 0.12 4.31 -20.00
N HIS A 129 0.14 5.01 -18.88
CA HIS A 129 -0.65 6.20 -18.62
C HIS A 129 0.11 7.44 -19.13
N THR A 130 -0.64 8.48 -19.49
CA THR A 130 -0.09 9.76 -19.93
C THR A 130 -0.95 10.90 -19.41
N GLY A 131 -0.33 12.01 -19.05
CA GLY A 131 -1.02 13.17 -18.51
C GLY A 131 -0.12 13.90 -17.54
N SER A 132 -0.70 14.90 -16.87
CA SER A 132 -0.02 15.76 -15.90
C SER A 132 -1.06 16.47 -15.03
N GLY A 133 -0.62 16.96 -13.88
CA GLY A 133 -1.40 17.75 -12.93
C GLY A 133 -0.78 19.13 -12.69
N PRO A 134 -1.38 19.95 -11.81
CA PRO A 134 -0.95 21.33 -11.58
C PRO A 134 0.31 21.46 -10.70
N ARG A 135 0.69 20.42 -9.94
CA ARG A 135 1.79 20.51 -8.98
C ARG A 135 3.15 20.15 -9.60
N PRO A 136 4.27 20.59 -9.00
CA PRO A 136 5.62 20.25 -9.48
C PRO A 136 5.85 18.74 -9.61
N GLU A 137 5.31 17.95 -8.69
CA GLU A 137 5.40 16.48 -8.66
C GLU A 137 4.53 15.81 -9.73
N GLN A 138 3.73 16.56 -10.47
CA GLN A 138 2.74 16.09 -11.43
C GLN A 138 3.07 16.48 -12.87
N ALA A 139 4.35 16.65 -13.19
CA ALA A 139 4.81 16.97 -14.54
C ALA A 139 4.53 15.84 -15.56
N SER A 140 4.30 14.62 -15.08
CA SER A 140 3.95 13.44 -15.87
C SER A 140 3.09 12.47 -15.06
N SER A 141 2.58 11.40 -15.68
CA SER A 141 1.90 10.29 -15.00
C SER A 141 2.82 9.58 -14.00
N HIS A 142 2.26 9.22 -12.85
CA HIS A 142 2.91 8.51 -11.76
C HIS A 142 1.96 7.49 -11.12
N VAL A 143 1.79 6.32 -11.75
CA VAL A 143 0.95 5.24 -11.21
C VAL A 143 1.56 4.69 -9.92
N HIS A 144 0.85 4.81 -8.81
CA HIS A 144 1.33 4.45 -7.48
C HIS A 144 0.62 3.21 -6.88
N TYR A 145 -0.53 2.82 -7.42
CA TYR A 145 -1.34 1.70 -6.91
C TYR A 145 -1.93 0.88 -8.06
N SER A 146 -2.03 -0.44 -7.86
CA SER A 146 -2.67 -1.36 -8.79
C SER A 146 -3.16 -2.61 -8.05
N ASP A 147 -4.45 -2.65 -7.73
CA ASP A 147 -5.04 -3.75 -6.92
C ASP A 147 -6.52 -3.96 -7.26
N LEU A 148 -7.13 -5.00 -6.70
CA LEU A 148 -8.48 -5.40 -7.02
C LEU A 148 -9.56 -4.51 -6.39
N THR A 149 -10.62 -4.28 -7.15
CA THR A 149 -11.91 -3.83 -6.62
C THR A 149 -12.68 -5.01 -6.00
N PRO A 150 -13.75 -4.77 -5.21
CA PRO A 150 -14.56 -5.83 -4.61
C PRO A 150 -15.19 -6.79 -5.63
N ASP A 151 -15.47 -6.31 -6.85
CA ASP A 151 -16.01 -7.09 -7.97
C ASP A 151 -14.92 -7.72 -8.87
N GLY A 152 -13.66 -7.66 -8.44
CA GLY A 152 -12.53 -8.31 -9.11
C GLY A 152 -12.07 -7.62 -10.40
N ARG A 153 -12.40 -6.34 -10.60
CA ARG A 153 -11.73 -5.48 -11.59
C ARG A 153 -10.40 -5.01 -11.02
N LEU A 154 -9.53 -4.45 -11.86
CA LEU A 154 -8.31 -3.79 -11.40
C LEU A 154 -8.56 -2.29 -11.25
N VAL A 155 -8.19 -1.70 -10.12
CA VAL A 155 -8.17 -0.24 -9.91
C VAL A 155 -6.74 0.25 -9.74
N THR A 156 -6.45 1.40 -10.33
CA THR A 156 -5.13 2.03 -10.27
C THR A 156 -5.28 3.49 -9.84
N CYS A 157 -4.29 3.99 -9.09
CA CYS A 157 -4.22 5.41 -8.70
C CYS A 157 -2.99 6.04 -9.35
N ASP A 158 -3.20 7.15 -10.04
CA ASP A 158 -2.14 7.91 -10.70
C ASP A 158 -1.96 9.26 -10.02
N LEU A 159 -0.86 9.39 -9.28
CA LEU A 159 -0.51 10.60 -8.56
C LEU A 159 -0.28 11.76 -9.52
N GLY A 160 0.28 11.47 -10.69
CA GLY A 160 0.69 12.46 -11.67
C GLY A 160 -0.46 13.10 -12.43
N THR A 161 -1.59 12.40 -12.56
CA THR A 161 -2.74 12.86 -13.37
C THR A 161 -3.99 13.17 -12.55
N ASP A 162 -3.99 12.90 -11.24
CA ASP A 162 -5.19 12.94 -10.39
C ASP A 162 -6.29 11.97 -10.87
N GLU A 163 -5.92 10.87 -11.53
CA GLU A 163 -6.85 9.89 -12.07
C GLU A 163 -6.84 8.57 -11.28
N VAL A 164 -8.04 8.00 -11.12
CA VAL A 164 -8.25 6.62 -10.66
C VAL A 164 -8.89 5.84 -11.81
N THR A 165 -8.13 4.91 -12.39
CA THR A 165 -8.57 4.15 -13.56
C THR A 165 -9.01 2.74 -13.15
N VAL A 166 -10.20 2.34 -13.59
CA VAL A 166 -10.75 0.99 -13.42
C VAL A 166 -10.61 0.24 -14.73
N TYR A 167 -10.09 -0.98 -14.65
CA TYR A 167 -9.84 -1.87 -15.78
C TYR A 167 -10.65 -3.16 -15.66
N ASP A 168 -11.23 -3.59 -16.78
CA ASP A 168 -11.57 -5.00 -16.99
C ASP A 168 -10.29 -5.79 -17.26
N VAL A 169 -10.15 -6.93 -16.58
CA VAL A 169 -9.03 -7.87 -16.77
C VAL A 169 -9.54 -9.06 -17.59
N ILE A 170 -9.06 -9.18 -18.83
CA ILE A 170 -9.53 -10.20 -19.78
C ILE A 170 -8.41 -11.18 -20.19
N GLY A 171 -8.79 -12.41 -20.52
CA GLY A 171 -7.86 -13.44 -20.99
C GLY A 171 -6.71 -13.69 -20.00
N GLU A 172 -5.46 -13.65 -20.49
CA GLU A 172 -4.25 -13.83 -19.68
C GLU A 172 -3.78 -12.55 -18.95
N GLY A 173 -4.70 -11.65 -18.63
CA GLY A 173 -4.39 -10.41 -17.89
C GLY A 173 -4.27 -9.16 -18.76
N LYS A 174 -4.89 -9.13 -19.94
CA LYS A 174 -4.97 -7.92 -20.76
C LYS A 174 -5.89 -6.91 -20.07
N LEU A 175 -5.44 -5.67 -19.96
CA LEU A 175 -6.18 -4.59 -19.31
C LEU A 175 -6.95 -3.74 -20.32
N ASN A 176 -8.25 -3.59 -20.10
CA ASN A 176 -9.12 -2.70 -20.87
C ASN A 176 -9.73 -1.65 -19.94
N ILE A 177 -9.58 -0.37 -20.27
CA ILE A 177 -10.17 0.71 -19.46
C ILE A 177 -11.68 0.57 -19.46
N ALA A 178 -12.27 0.39 -18.27
CA ALA A 178 -13.70 0.43 -18.06
C ALA A 178 -14.14 1.87 -17.77
N THR A 179 -13.50 2.52 -16.80
CA THR A 179 -13.80 3.91 -16.43
C THR A 179 -12.58 4.65 -15.89
N ILE A 180 -12.67 5.97 -15.86
CA ILE A 180 -11.69 6.85 -15.22
C ILE A 180 -12.45 7.82 -14.33
N TYR A 181 -12.13 7.81 -13.05
CA TYR A 181 -12.53 8.85 -12.10
C TYR A 181 -11.42 9.91 -12.01
N ARG A 182 -11.81 11.18 -11.95
CA ARG A 182 -10.88 12.31 -11.77
C ARG A 182 -11.08 12.88 -10.39
N ALA A 183 -10.05 12.77 -9.57
CA ALA A 183 -10.01 13.34 -8.25
C ALA A 183 -9.86 14.87 -8.31
N GLU A 184 -9.85 15.52 -7.17
CA GLU A 184 -9.55 16.95 -7.10
C GLU A 184 -8.20 17.28 -7.75
N LYS A 185 -8.17 18.37 -8.52
CA LYS A 185 -6.97 18.78 -9.25
C LYS A 185 -5.84 19.13 -8.25
N GLY A 186 -4.69 18.48 -8.39
CA GLY A 186 -3.57 18.57 -7.47
C GLY A 186 -3.71 17.73 -6.21
N MET A 187 -4.57 16.71 -6.21
CA MET A 187 -4.72 15.80 -5.07
C MET A 187 -3.53 14.85 -4.93
N GLY A 188 -3.04 14.33 -6.05
CA GLY A 188 -2.03 13.27 -6.09
C GLY A 188 -2.60 11.94 -5.59
N ALA A 189 -3.49 11.33 -6.35
CA ALA A 189 -4.13 10.05 -6.02
C ALA A 189 -3.07 8.96 -5.77
N ARG A 190 -3.00 8.45 -4.53
CA ARG A 190 -1.91 7.55 -4.12
C ARG A 190 -2.35 6.12 -3.92
N HIS A 191 -3.08 5.84 -2.84
CA HIS A 191 -3.63 4.53 -2.49
C HIS A 191 -5.15 4.65 -2.30
N ILE A 192 -5.86 3.55 -2.49
CA ILE A 192 -7.31 3.46 -2.27
C ILE A 192 -7.61 2.19 -1.46
N THR A 193 -8.60 2.25 -0.58
CA THR A 193 -9.13 1.06 0.11
C THR A 193 -10.65 1.04 0.05
N PHE A 194 -11.25 -0.13 -0.01
CA PHE A 194 -12.70 -0.29 -0.02
C PHE A 194 -13.24 -0.56 1.38
N HIS A 195 -14.43 -0.02 1.66
CA HIS A 195 -15.20 -0.44 2.82
C HIS A 195 -15.63 -1.91 2.65
N PRO A 196 -15.72 -2.72 3.73
CA PRO A 196 -16.14 -4.13 3.66
C PRO A 196 -17.50 -4.40 3.00
N ASN A 197 -18.33 -3.37 2.82
CA ASN A 197 -19.60 -3.47 2.11
C ASN A 197 -19.46 -3.43 0.56
N GLY A 198 -18.25 -3.19 0.06
CA GLY A 198 -17.91 -3.12 -1.37
C GLY A 198 -18.42 -1.87 -2.11
N LYS A 199 -19.20 -1.00 -1.47
CA LYS A 199 -19.92 0.12 -2.10
C LYS A 199 -19.27 1.48 -1.89
N ILE A 200 -18.29 1.56 -1.00
CA ILE A 200 -17.57 2.78 -0.67
C ILE A 200 -16.08 2.53 -0.81
N ALA A 201 -15.36 3.51 -1.35
CA ALA A 201 -13.92 3.54 -1.37
C ALA A 201 -13.40 4.83 -0.72
N TYR A 202 -12.18 4.76 -0.19
CA TYR A 202 -11.48 5.89 0.44
C TYR A 202 -10.15 6.07 -0.28
N LEU A 203 -10.00 7.19 -0.98
CA LEU A 203 -8.84 7.53 -1.79
C LEU A 203 -7.98 8.55 -1.04
N VAL A 204 -6.71 8.26 -0.80
CA VAL A 204 -5.78 9.26 -0.25
C VAL A 204 -5.12 10.10 -1.33
N GLY A 205 -5.07 11.40 -1.08
CA GLY A 205 -4.32 12.39 -1.85
C GLY A 205 -3.00 12.68 -1.16
N GLU A 206 -1.89 12.25 -1.78
CA GLU A 206 -0.55 12.46 -1.25
C GLU A 206 -0.22 13.95 -1.12
N LEU A 207 -0.49 14.71 -2.18
CA LEU A 207 0.07 16.05 -2.36
C LEU A 207 -0.77 17.15 -1.70
N ASN A 208 -2.07 16.91 -1.48
CA ASN A 208 -2.96 17.86 -0.82
C ASN A 208 -3.34 17.47 0.61
N SER A 209 -2.87 16.32 1.11
CA SER A 209 -3.18 15.83 2.47
C SER A 209 -4.67 15.68 2.74
N THR A 210 -5.38 14.99 1.84
CA THR A 210 -6.81 14.72 1.97
C THR A 210 -7.18 13.26 1.73
N ILE A 211 -8.38 12.88 2.17
CA ILE A 211 -9.10 11.68 1.74
C ILE A 211 -10.35 12.12 0.98
N GLU A 212 -10.58 11.51 -0.18
CA GLU A 212 -11.89 11.52 -0.84
C GLU A 212 -12.66 10.24 -0.48
N VAL A 213 -13.88 10.40 0.04
CA VAL A 213 -14.84 9.31 0.23
C VAL A 213 -15.65 9.17 -1.06
N LEU A 214 -15.65 7.98 -1.65
CA LEU A 214 -16.23 7.72 -2.96
C LEU A 214 -17.31 6.64 -2.85
N SER A 215 -18.48 6.84 -3.46
CA SER A 215 -19.38 5.72 -3.77
C SER A 215 -18.84 4.93 -4.96
N TYR A 216 -18.93 3.61 -4.92
CA TYR A 216 -18.55 2.71 -6.00
C TYR A 216 -19.78 1.97 -6.55
N ASN A 217 -19.98 2.06 -7.86
CA ASN A 217 -20.98 1.30 -8.59
C ASN A 217 -20.27 0.14 -9.31
N GLU A 218 -20.42 -1.07 -8.79
CA GLU A 218 -19.79 -2.30 -9.31
C GLU A 218 -20.21 -2.61 -10.75
N GLU A 219 -21.49 -2.47 -11.09
CA GLU A 219 -22.01 -2.79 -12.44
C GLU A 219 -21.31 -1.98 -13.53
N LYS A 220 -21.00 -0.71 -13.24
CA LYS A 220 -20.38 0.23 -14.18
C LYS A 220 -18.90 0.45 -13.90
N GLY A 221 -18.35 -0.09 -12.81
CA GLY A 221 -17.03 0.23 -12.30
C GLY A 221 -16.79 1.72 -12.09
N ARG A 222 -17.79 2.49 -11.61
CA ARG A 222 -17.74 3.96 -11.51
C ARG A 222 -17.63 4.47 -10.08
N PHE A 223 -16.81 5.49 -9.88
CA PHE A 223 -16.75 6.24 -8.64
C PHE A 223 -17.50 7.58 -8.73
N ALA A 224 -18.02 8.04 -7.60
CA ALA A 224 -18.51 9.40 -7.42
C ALA A 224 -18.15 9.92 -6.02
N ARG A 225 -17.70 11.17 -5.94
CA ARG A 225 -17.26 11.80 -4.69
C ARG A 225 -18.43 12.13 -3.77
N LEU A 226 -18.31 11.77 -2.50
CA LEU A 226 -19.27 12.04 -1.45
C LEU A 226 -18.75 13.07 -0.44
N GLN A 227 -17.45 13.02 -0.13
CA GLN A 227 -16.80 13.88 0.85
C GLN A 227 -15.32 14.05 0.48
N THR A 228 -14.76 15.21 0.82
CA THR A 228 -13.31 15.41 0.98
C THR A 228 -13.05 15.80 2.43
N ILE A 229 -12.03 15.23 3.06
CA ILE A 229 -11.64 15.52 4.45
C ILE A 229 -10.12 15.61 4.56
N SER A 230 -9.60 16.52 5.40
CA SER A 230 -8.15 16.66 5.61
C SER A 230 -7.60 15.54 6.50
N THR A 231 -6.35 15.15 6.24
CA THR A 231 -5.58 14.23 7.08
C THR A 231 -4.81 14.92 8.19
N LEU A 232 -4.84 16.25 8.26
CA LEU A 232 -4.02 17.06 9.16
C LEU A 232 -4.89 17.84 10.14
N PRO A 233 -4.35 18.19 11.33
CA PRO A 233 -5.04 19.10 12.24
C PRO A 233 -5.14 20.49 11.62
N GLU A 234 -6.20 21.21 11.99
CA GLU A 234 -6.39 22.60 11.58
C GLU A 234 -5.19 23.45 12.01
N GLY A 235 -4.69 24.29 11.10
CA GLY A 235 -3.53 25.16 11.35
C GLY A 235 -2.15 24.51 11.15
N TYR A 236 -2.05 23.24 10.76
CA TYR A 236 -0.77 22.68 10.34
C TYR A 236 -0.36 23.20 8.96
N HIS A 237 0.86 23.73 8.88
CA HIS A 237 1.41 24.35 7.66
C HIS A 237 2.76 23.74 7.22
N GLY A 238 3.21 22.66 7.88
CA GLY A 238 4.42 21.95 7.48
C GLY A 238 4.25 21.16 6.19
N ALA A 239 5.37 20.73 5.62
CA ALA A 239 5.34 19.80 4.48
C ALA A 239 4.73 18.47 4.94
N ASN A 240 3.84 17.91 4.13
CA ASN A 240 3.23 16.63 4.42
C ASN A 240 2.90 15.86 3.15
N GLY A 241 3.09 14.54 3.21
CA GLY A 241 2.66 13.60 2.18
C GLY A 241 1.91 12.42 2.78
N VAL A 242 0.64 12.24 2.43
CA VAL A 242 -0.13 11.07 2.89
C VAL A 242 0.47 9.81 2.24
N ALA A 243 0.49 8.69 2.96
CA ALA A 243 1.01 7.43 2.45
C ALA A 243 -0.02 6.30 2.46
N ALA A 244 -0.05 5.49 3.51
CA ALA A 244 -0.92 4.32 3.57
C ALA A 244 -2.32 4.70 4.04
N ILE A 245 -3.31 3.90 3.64
CA ILE A 245 -4.70 3.98 4.11
C ILE A 245 -5.22 2.57 4.35
N ARG A 246 -5.82 2.32 5.51
CA ARG A 246 -6.36 1.00 5.90
C ARG A 246 -7.67 1.18 6.66
N ILE A 247 -8.63 0.30 6.41
CA ILE A 247 -9.89 0.23 7.15
C ILE A 247 -9.95 -1.06 7.98
N SER A 248 -10.54 -1.01 9.17
CA SER A 248 -10.80 -2.21 9.94
C SER A 248 -11.81 -3.13 9.24
N SER A 249 -11.68 -4.43 9.46
CA SER A 249 -12.53 -5.50 8.93
C SER A 249 -14.02 -5.30 9.25
N ASP A 250 -14.34 -4.67 10.38
CA ASP A 250 -15.71 -4.32 10.76
C ASP A 250 -16.24 -3.02 10.13
N GLY A 251 -15.40 -2.33 9.34
CA GLY A 251 -15.73 -1.13 8.58
C GLY A 251 -15.88 0.14 9.42
N LYS A 252 -15.63 0.10 10.74
CA LYS A 252 -15.94 1.22 11.64
C LYS A 252 -14.85 2.27 11.76
N PHE A 253 -13.59 1.90 11.48
CA PHE A 253 -12.46 2.80 11.67
C PHE A 253 -11.51 2.75 10.48
N LEU A 254 -11.11 3.94 10.03
CA LEU A 254 -10.16 4.15 8.95
C LEU A 254 -8.93 4.85 9.51
N TYR A 255 -7.76 4.46 9.03
CA TYR A 255 -6.48 5.00 9.44
C TYR A 255 -5.71 5.44 8.20
N THR A 256 -4.95 6.52 8.30
CA THR A 256 -4.00 6.93 7.26
C THR A 256 -2.72 7.48 7.87
N SER A 257 -1.58 7.27 7.22
CA SER A 257 -0.29 7.79 7.67
C SER A 257 0.09 9.08 6.95
N ASN A 258 0.66 10.01 7.71
CA ASN A 258 1.13 11.32 7.25
C ASN A 258 2.65 11.39 7.40
N ARG A 259 3.38 11.57 6.29
CA ARG A 259 4.84 11.75 6.28
C ARG A 259 5.16 13.24 6.39
N GLY A 260 5.81 13.66 7.47
CA GLY A 260 6.08 15.06 7.79
C GLY A 260 5.33 15.53 9.03
N HIS A 261 4.02 15.29 9.12
CA HIS A 261 3.31 15.36 10.41
C HIS A 261 3.61 14.14 11.31
N ASP A 262 4.13 13.05 10.71
CA ASP A 262 4.59 11.83 11.38
C ASP A 262 3.54 11.25 12.35
N SER A 263 2.35 11.05 11.80
CA SER A 263 1.19 10.57 12.55
C SER A 263 0.36 9.54 11.79
N LEU A 264 -0.39 8.73 12.54
CA LEU A 264 -1.61 8.09 12.05
C LEU A 264 -2.82 8.96 12.38
N THR A 265 -3.61 9.32 11.38
CA THR A 265 -4.92 9.94 11.58
C THR A 265 -5.98 8.85 11.67
N THR A 266 -6.77 8.87 12.73
CA THR A 266 -7.88 7.95 12.95
C THR A 266 -9.20 8.62 12.61
N TYR A 267 -10.04 7.94 11.83
CA TYR A 267 -11.40 8.35 11.52
C TYR A 267 -12.41 7.34 11.99
N LYS A 268 -13.54 7.84 12.48
CA LYS A 268 -14.77 7.07 12.63
C LYS A 268 -15.50 7.07 11.30
N VAL A 269 -15.93 5.88 10.89
CA VAL A 269 -16.68 5.66 9.65
C VAL A 269 -18.17 5.63 9.98
N SER A 270 -18.99 6.32 9.19
CA SER A 270 -20.44 6.26 9.34
C SER A 270 -20.97 4.84 9.08
N PRO A 271 -22.14 4.43 9.60
CA PRO A 271 -22.65 3.06 9.42
C PRO A 271 -22.79 2.61 7.95
N LEU A 272 -22.95 3.54 7.00
CA LEU A 272 -23.03 3.25 5.57
C LEU A 272 -21.68 3.40 4.84
N GLY A 273 -20.63 3.83 5.53
CA GLY A 273 -19.31 4.16 4.95
C GLY A 273 -19.24 5.55 4.31
N THR A 274 -20.36 6.21 4.06
CA THR A 274 -20.46 7.41 3.22
C THR A 274 -19.84 8.68 3.80
N LYS A 275 -19.40 8.65 5.07
CA LYS A 275 -18.82 9.81 5.74
C LYS A 275 -17.74 9.39 6.75
N LEU A 276 -16.69 10.17 6.82
CA LEU A 276 -15.63 10.11 7.83
C LEU A 276 -15.74 11.28 8.81
N GLU A 277 -15.48 10.98 10.08
CA GLU A 277 -15.29 11.95 11.16
C GLU A 277 -13.93 11.73 11.80
N THR A 278 -13.10 12.77 11.88
CA THR A 278 -11.77 12.68 12.48
C THR A 278 -11.89 12.47 13.99
N ILE A 279 -11.22 11.43 14.50
CA ILE A 279 -11.08 11.18 15.94
C ILE A 279 -9.84 11.88 16.49
N GLY A 280 -8.71 11.78 15.79
CA GLY A 280 -7.47 12.41 16.22
C GLY A 280 -6.25 11.96 15.43
N TRP A 281 -5.09 12.43 15.89
CA TRP A 281 -3.78 12.20 15.28
C TRP A 281 -2.85 11.59 16.34
N THR A 282 -2.41 10.35 16.12
CA THR A 282 -1.46 9.66 16.99
C THR A 282 -0.05 9.81 16.41
N ASN A 283 0.88 10.37 17.17
CA ASN A 283 2.31 10.38 16.81
C ASN A 283 2.80 8.94 16.63
N THR A 284 3.53 8.67 15.56
CA THR A 284 4.01 7.31 15.25
C THR A 284 5.36 6.99 15.88
N GLU A 285 5.98 7.92 16.61
CA GLU A 285 7.27 7.76 17.30
C GLU A 285 8.43 7.45 16.34
N GLY A 286 8.40 8.04 15.15
CA GLY A 286 9.44 7.96 14.13
C GLY A 286 9.17 8.92 12.97
N HIS A 287 10.01 8.89 11.93
CA HIS A 287 9.96 9.82 10.81
C HIS A 287 9.57 9.13 9.49
N ILE A 288 8.66 9.77 8.77
CA ILE A 288 8.16 9.29 7.47
C ILE A 288 7.50 7.90 7.62
N PRO A 289 6.36 7.79 8.32
CA PRO A 289 5.58 6.56 8.43
C PRO A 289 4.97 6.16 7.08
N ARG A 290 5.77 5.48 6.25
CA ARG A 290 5.42 5.23 4.84
C ARG A 290 4.40 4.12 4.67
N ASP A 291 4.37 3.15 5.58
CA ASP A 291 3.33 2.13 5.61
C ASP A 291 3.04 1.68 7.04
N PHE A 292 1.86 1.13 7.23
CA PHE A 292 1.43 0.50 8.48
C PHE A 292 0.41 -0.58 8.15
N ASN A 293 0.23 -1.52 9.07
CA ASN A 293 -0.78 -2.55 8.91
C ASN A 293 -1.32 -3.04 10.25
N PHE A 294 -2.51 -3.63 10.23
CA PHE A 294 -3.07 -4.34 11.37
C PHE A 294 -2.35 -5.67 11.57
N ASN A 295 -2.33 -6.21 12.77
CA ASN A 295 -2.08 -7.63 12.96
C ASN A 295 -3.31 -8.47 12.56
N LYS A 296 -3.21 -9.81 12.58
CA LYS A 296 -4.30 -10.72 12.15
C LYS A 296 -5.64 -10.45 12.84
N THR A 297 -5.59 -10.12 14.12
CA THR A 297 -6.80 -9.91 14.93
C THR A 297 -7.28 -8.46 14.91
N GLU A 298 -6.56 -7.54 14.28
CA GLU A 298 -6.76 -6.08 14.32
C GLU A 298 -6.82 -5.49 15.74
N ASP A 299 -6.13 -6.13 16.69
CA ASP A 299 -5.91 -5.59 18.03
C ASP A 299 -4.68 -4.69 18.06
N TYR A 300 -3.74 -4.87 17.13
CA TYR A 300 -2.51 -4.10 17.04
C TYR A 300 -2.33 -3.46 15.68
N ILE A 301 -1.64 -2.32 15.66
CA ILE A 301 -1.14 -1.67 14.44
C ILE A 301 0.38 -1.55 14.53
N ILE A 302 1.06 -1.96 13.47
CA ILE A 302 2.52 -1.85 13.31
C ILE A 302 2.77 -0.76 12.28
N VAL A 303 3.59 0.23 12.62
CA VAL A 303 3.96 1.34 11.74
C VAL A 303 5.44 1.26 11.42
N ALA A 304 5.79 1.41 10.15
CA ALA A 304 7.16 1.43 9.67
C ALA A 304 7.60 2.84 9.26
N HIS A 305 8.77 3.26 9.74
CA HIS A 305 9.33 4.58 9.49
C HIS A 305 10.53 4.48 8.56
N GLN A 306 10.41 5.15 7.41
CA GLN A 306 11.41 5.06 6.35
C GLN A 306 12.75 5.70 6.76
N GLU A 307 12.71 6.82 7.48
CA GLU A 307 13.91 7.65 7.71
C GLU A 307 14.56 7.46 9.08
N SER A 308 13.79 7.01 10.08
CA SER A 308 14.29 6.79 11.45
C SER A 308 14.66 5.34 11.78
N ASP A 309 14.55 4.41 10.82
CA ASP A 309 14.95 3.00 10.97
C ASP A 309 14.30 2.25 12.14
N ASN A 310 13.05 2.57 12.44
CA ASN A 310 12.30 1.94 13.52
C ASN A 310 10.87 1.55 13.15
N LEU A 311 10.36 0.53 13.85
CA LEU A 311 8.96 0.20 13.95
C LEU A 311 8.39 0.69 15.29
N SER A 312 7.12 1.03 15.27
CA SER A 312 6.31 1.25 16.48
C SER A 312 5.10 0.32 16.47
N LEU A 313 4.70 -0.13 17.65
CA LEU A 313 3.55 -0.98 17.90
C LEU A 313 2.52 -0.24 18.74
N PHE A 314 1.28 -0.24 18.27
CA PHE A 314 0.14 0.34 18.97
C PHE A 314 -0.92 -0.71 19.27
N LEU A 315 -1.48 -0.68 20.47
CA LEU A 315 -2.74 -1.35 20.80
C LEU A 315 -3.91 -0.50 20.32
N ARG A 316 -4.84 -1.12 19.60
CA ARG A 316 -6.06 -0.51 19.07
C ARG A 316 -7.24 -0.81 19.97
N ASP A 317 -7.94 0.23 20.41
CA ASP A 317 -9.27 0.07 20.97
C ASP A 317 -10.30 -0.12 19.84
N LYS A 318 -10.85 -1.33 19.72
CA LYS A 318 -11.85 -1.66 18.68
C LYS A 318 -13.18 -0.92 18.81
N LYS A 319 -13.48 -0.33 19.97
CA LYS A 319 -14.73 0.41 20.21
C LYS A 319 -14.61 1.88 19.84
N THR A 320 -13.44 2.47 20.08
CA THR A 320 -13.21 3.91 19.89
C THR A 320 -12.30 4.21 18.69
N GLY A 321 -11.56 3.22 18.21
CA GLY A 321 -10.58 3.34 17.14
C GLY A 321 -9.23 3.90 17.58
N THR A 322 -9.12 4.41 18.82
CA THR A 322 -7.91 5.09 19.30
C THR A 322 -6.74 4.13 19.49
N LEU A 323 -5.53 4.67 19.43
CA LEU A 323 -4.28 3.92 19.48
C LEU A 323 -3.50 4.27 20.75
N THR A 324 -3.02 3.25 21.47
CA THR A 324 -2.13 3.38 22.63
C THR A 324 -0.78 2.80 22.26
N LEU A 325 0.31 3.53 22.52
CA LEU A 325 1.66 3.06 22.23
C LEU A 325 2.02 1.91 23.19
N GLU A 326 2.45 0.78 22.64
CA GLU A 326 2.96 -0.37 23.40
C GLU A 326 4.49 -0.48 23.31
N GLN A 327 5.03 -0.22 22.12
CA GLN A 327 6.46 -0.26 21.89
C GLN A 327 6.86 0.75 20.81
N LYS A 328 8.01 1.38 20.99
CA LYS A 328 8.68 2.20 19.98
C LYS A 328 10.13 1.81 19.85
N ASP A 329 10.79 2.36 18.83
CA ASP A 329 12.22 2.21 18.60
C ASP A 329 12.67 0.76 18.38
N PHE A 330 11.76 -0.13 17.95
CA PHE A 330 12.16 -1.45 17.48
C PHE A 330 12.92 -1.29 16.18
N TYR A 331 14.23 -1.56 16.18
CA TYR A 331 15.07 -1.33 15.01
C TYR A 331 14.61 -2.16 13.80
N ALA A 332 14.36 -1.50 12.68
CA ALA A 332 14.14 -2.11 11.37
C ALA A 332 14.51 -1.09 10.28
N PRO A 333 15.58 -1.33 9.50
CA PRO A 333 16.16 -0.30 8.65
C PRO A 333 15.34 -0.06 7.39
N GLU A 334 15.07 1.21 7.10
CA GLU A 334 14.54 1.69 5.81
C GLU A 334 13.21 1.03 5.37
N ILE A 335 12.39 0.55 6.31
CA ILE A 335 11.14 -0.19 6.01
C ILE A 335 10.08 0.76 5.46
N THR A 336 9.46 0.34 4.35
CA THR A 336 8.42 1.08 3.62
C THR A 336 7.17 0.25 3.33
N CYS A 337 7.13 -1.02 3.73
CA CYS A 337 5.99 -1.92 3.55
C CYS A 337 5.88 -2.89 4.74
N VAL A 338 4.67 -3.02 5.28
CA VAL A 338 4.35 -3.91 6.41
C VAL A 338 3.29 -4.94 5.98
N LEU A 339 3.70 -6.21 5.92
CA LEU A 339 2.88 -7.32 5.45
C LEU A 339 2.70 -8.39 6.55
N PRO A 340 1.60 -8.36 7.30
CA PRO A 340 1.19 -9.45 8.18
C PRO A 340 0.97 -10.72 7.36
N LEU A 341 1.48 -11.85 7.86
CA LEU A 341 1.16 -13.18 7.34
C LEU A 341 -0.15 -13.70 7.92
#